data_AF-A0A945DE22-F1
#
_entry.id   AF-A0A945DE22-F1
#
_cell.length_a   1.000
_cell.length_b   1.000
_cell.length_c   1.000
_cell.angle_alpha   90.00
_cell.angle_beta   90.00
_cell.angle_gamma   90.00
#
_symmetry.space_group_name_H-M   'P 1'
#
loop_
_entity.id
_entity.type
_entity.pdbx_description
1 polymer ?
#
loop_
_entity_poly.entity_id
_entity_poly.type
_entity_poly.pdbx_seq_one_letter_code
_entity_poly.pdbx_strand_id
1 'polypeptide(L)'
;MIINLDKNKLYSTFSVSDFSELENSFETLAPSMVEYYLSSLSGEDETYINRSKIQNTVYLDEYTIYLDYDDNTYLEITSKNEDDEYSTGSLW
;
A
#
# COMPACT_ATOMS: atom_id res chain seq x y z
N MET A 1 -0.84 -6.26 -6.76
CA MET A 1 -0.44 -7.07 -5.57
C MET A 1 -1.15 -6.57 -4.31
N ILE A 2 -1.64 -7.45 -3.42
CA ILE A 2 -2.24 -7.06 -2.12
C ILE A 2 -1.54 -7.78 -0.98
N ILE A 3 -1.21 -7.06 0.09
CA ILE A 3 -0.33 -7.51 1.16
C ILE A 3 -0.94 -7.14 2.51
N ASN A 4 -0.82 -8.02 3.50
CA ASN A 4 -1.22 -7.70 4.87
C ASN A 4 -0.09 -6.93 5.56
N LEU A 5 -0.40 -5.75 6.10
CA LEU A 5 0.56 -4.94 6.84
C LEU A 5 0.30 -4.99 8.33
N ASP A 6 1.38 -5.08 9.10
CA ASP A 6 1.33 -4.88 10.54
C ASP A 6 1.10 -3.40 10.84
N LYS A 7 -0.11 -3.07 11.31
CA LYS A 7 -0.51 -1.70 11.67
C LYS A 7 0.47 -1.03 12.64
N ASN A 8 1.06 -1.78 13.58
CA ASN A 8 1.94 -1.21 14.60
C ASN A 8 3.26 -0.76 13.96
N LYS A 9 3.77 -1.56 13.02
CA LYS A 9 4.96 -1.19 12.24
C LYS A 9 4.67 -0.01 11.32
N LEU A 10 3.50 0.02 10.69
CA LEU A 10 3.08 1.10 9.81
C LEU A 10 3.04 2.42 10.60
N TYR A 11 2.31 2.44 11.71
CA TYR A 11 2.16 3.62 12.55
C TYR A 11 3.48 4.07 13.15
N SER A 12 4.34 3.14 13.58
CA SER A 12 5.68 3.48 14.07
C SER A 12 6.60 4.04 12.99
N THR A 13 6.46 3.59 11.73
CA THR A 13 7.29 4.04 10.61
C THR A 13 6.92 5.46 10.19
N PHE A 14 5.62 5.74 10.11
CA PHE A 14 5.08 7.06 9.74
C PHE A 14 4.92 7.99 10.96
N SER A 15 5.22 7.52 12.18
CA SER A 15 5.06 8.26 13.44
C SER A 15 3.64 8.83 13.62
N VAL A 16 2.63 8.03 13.27
CA VAL A 16 1.21 8.37 13.36
C VAL A 16 0.53 7.59 14.48
N SER A 17 -0.56 8.13 15.04
CA SER A 17 -1.34 7.47 16.10
C SER A 17 -2.57 6.76 15.56
N ASP A 18 -3.12 7.27 14.46
CA ASP A 18 -4.40 6.85 13.90
C ASP A 18 -4.33 6.70 12.37
N PHE A 19 -5.19 5.85 11.82
CA PHE A 19 -5.28 5.66 10.37
C PHE A 19 -5.62 6.95 9.62
N SER A 20 -6.42 7.83 10.23
CA SER A 20 -6.75 9.13 9.65
C SER A 20 -5.55 10.10 9.59
N GLU A 21 -4.50 9.86 10.37
CA GLU A 21 -3.27 10.65 10.32
C GLU A 21 -2.31 10.19 9.22
N LEU A 22 -2.46 8.95 8.70
CA LEU A 22 -1.63 8.44 7.60
C LEU A 22 -1.72 9.33 6.37
N GLU A 23 -2.92 9.74 5.99
CA GLU A 23 -3.15 10.59 4.82
C GLU A 23 -2.37 11.91 4.93
N ASN A 24 -2.46 12.58 6.09
CA ASN A 24 -1.68 13.79 6.37
C ASN A 24 -0.16 13.52 6.42
N SER A 25 0.26 12.37 6.93
CA SER A 25 1.67 11.98 6.95
C SER A 25 2.20 11.72 5.53
N PHE A 26 1.38 11.19 4.63
CA PHE A 26 1.77 10.96 3.25
C PHE A 26 1.84 12.26 2.46
N GLU A 27 0.95 13.22 2.71
CA GLU A 27 1.04 14.55 2.09
C GLU A 27 2.28 15.34 2.53
N THR A 28 2.77 15.11 3.75
CA THR A 28 3.96 15.78 4.28
C THR A 28 5.27 15.11 3.86
N LEU A 29 5.23 13.84 3.48
CA LEU A 29 6.39 13.09 3.01
C LEU A 29 6.52 13.15 1.48
N ALA A 30 7.75 13.02 1.00
CA ALA A 30 7.97 12.85 -0.43
C ALA A 30 7.40 11.49 -0.88
N PRO A 31 6.72 11.41 -2.04
CA PRO A 31 6.13 10.17 -2.55
C PRO A 31 7.14 9.01 -2.51
N SER A 32 8.36 9.23 -3.00
CA SER A 32 9.43 8.22 -3.04
C SER A 32 9.80 7.64 -1.66
N MET A 33 9.67 8.43 -0.59
CA MET A 33 9.91 7.96 0.78
C MET A 33 8.76 7.08 1.27
N VAL A 34 7.52 7.47 0.97
CA VAL A 34 6.34 6.67 1.29
C VAL A 34 6.45 5.31 0.61
N GLU A 35 6.80 5.29 -0.67
CA GLU A 35 7.04 4.06 -1.43
C GLU A 35 8.13 3.18 -0.81
N TYR A 36 9.28 3.78 -0.45
CA TYR A 36 10.37 3.05 0.18
C TYR A 36 9.94 2.39 1.50
N TYR A 37 9.23 3.13 2.35
CA TYR A 37 8.73 2.60 3.61
C TYR A 37 7.68 1.51 3.41
N LEU A 38 6.73 1.72 2.49
CA LEU A 38 5.71 0.72 2.16
C LEU A 38 6.32 -0.54 1.56
N SER A 39 7.32 -0.41 0.68
CA SER A 39 8.06 -1.52 0.10
C SER A 39 8.92 -2.26 1.14
N SER A 40 9.47 -1.54 2.13
CA SER A 40 10.16 -2.18 3.25
C SER A 40 9.20 -2.88 4.20
N LEU A 41 7.94 -2.47 4.26
CA LEU A 41 6.90 -3.06 5.09
C LEU A 41 6.16 -4.20 4.39
N SER A 42 6.09 -4.17 3.06
CA SER A 42 5.50 -5.22 2.24
C SER A 42 6.31 -6.49 2.41
N GLY A 43 5.75 -7.46 3.13
CA GLY A 43 6.27 -8.82 3.15
C GLY A 43 5.98 -9.53 1.82
N GLU A 44 6.61 -10.69 1.62
CA GLU A 44 6.43 -11.52 0.42
C GLU A 44 5.07 -12.26 0.38
N ASP A 45 4.28 -12.18 1.45
CA ASP A 45 3.00 -12.89 1.55
C ASP A 45 1.85 -12.06 0.94
N GLU A 46 1.50 -12.40 -0.30
CA GLU A 46 0.28 -11.93 -0.93
C GLU A 46 -0.95 -12.41 -0.16
N THR A 47 -1.90 -11.51 0.07
CA THR A 47 -3.14 -11.79 0.80
C THR A 47 -4.36 -11.37 0.00
N TYR A 48 -5.52 -11.92 0.37
CA TYR A 48 -6.78 -11.54 -0.21
C TYR A 48 -7.59 -10.69 0.76
N ILE A 49 -8.08 -9.55 0.28
CA ILE A 49 -8.94 -8.65 1.07
C ILE A 49 -10.41 -8.89 0.73
N ASN A 50 -11.25 -8.88 1.76
CA ASN A 50 -12.68 -8.88 1.56
C ASN A 50 -13.20 -7.44 1.52
N ARG A 51 -13.47 -6.93 0.32
CA ARG A 51 -13.93 -5.54 0.13
C ARG A 51 -15.21 -5.17 0.88
N SER A 52 -16.00 -6.15 1.31
CA SER A 52 -17.21 -5.94 2.12
C SER A 52 -16.91 -5.60 3.59
N LYS A 53 -15.69 -5.91 4.07
CA LYS A 53 -15.24 -5.66 5.45
C LYS A 53 -14.35 -4.44 5.60
N ILE A 54 -14.12 -3.71 4.51
CA ILE A 54 -13.33 -2.48 4.53
C ILE A 54 -14.14 -1.38 5.21
N GLN A 55 -13.56 -0.81 6.25
CA GLN A 55 -14.09 0.34 6.96
C GLN A 55 -13.59 1.65 6.33
N ASN A 56 -12.30 1.71 6.01
CA ASN A 56 -11.67 2.94 5.54
C ASN A 56 -10.64 2.64 4.45
N THR A 57 -10.47 3.57 3.52
CA THR A 57 -9.54 3.44 2.41
C THR A 57 -8.78 4.74 2.22
N VAL A 58 -7.46 4.64 2.11
CA VAL A 58 -6.58 5.75 1.72
C VAL A 58 -6.02 5.44 0.34
N TYR A 59 -6.26 6.35 -0.59
CA TYR A 59 -5.75 6.26 -1.95
C TYR A 59 -4.49 7.11 -2.06
N LEU A 60 -3.37 6.48 -2.39
CA LEU A 60 -2.17 7.13 -2.90
C LEU A 60 -2.05 6.85 -4.40
N ASP A 61 -1.10 7.50 -5.07
CA ASP A 61 -0.97 7.46 -6.54
C ASP A 61 -0.89 6.01 -7.09
N GLU A 62 0.05 5.22 -6.58
CA GLU A 62 0.27 3.82 -7.00
C GLU A 62 -0.02 2.80 -5.87
N TYR A 63 -0.41 3.28 -4.69
CA TYR A 63 -0.62 2.47 -3.49
C TYR A 63 -2.01 2.77 -2.93
N THR A 64 -2.73 1.75 -2.49
CA THR A 64 -4.01 1.90 -1.81
C THR A 64 -3.94 1.16 -0.49
N ILE A 65 -4.24 1.85 0.61
CA ILE A 65 -4.24 1.26 1.95
C ILE A 65 -5.68 1.05 2.39
N TYR A 66 -5.99 -0.15 2.82
CA TYR A 66 -7.30 -0.54 3.33
C TYR A 66 -7.23 -0.82 4.82
N LEU A 67 -8.24 -0.37 5.55
CA LEU A 67 -8.48 -0.69 6.95
C LEU A 67 -9.80 -1.44 7.06
N ASP A 68 -9.76 -2.64 7.64
CA ASP A 68 -10.95 -3.44 7.92
C ASP A 68 -11.54 -3.15 9.31
N TYR A 69 -12.82 -3.49 9.51
CA TYR A 69 -13.50 -3.39 10.82
C TYR A 69 -12.87 -4.22 11.95
N ASP A 70 -11.99 -5.18 11.61
CA ASP A 70 -11.24 -6.01 12.56
C ASP A 70 -9.86 -5.40 12.89
N ASP A 71 -9.63 -4.14 12.49
CA ASP A 71 -8.39 -3.40 12.72
C ASP A 71 -7.17 -4.00 11.99
N ASN A 72 -7.42 -4.76 10.92
CA ASN A 72 -6.40 -5.25 10.01
C ASN A 72 -6.12 -4.22 8.91
N THR A 73 -4.85 -3.99 8.62
CA THR A 73 -4.41 -3.06 7.56
C THR A 73 -3.86 -3.84 6.37
N TYR A 74 -4.24 -3.41 5.18
CA TYR A 74 -3.81 -4.02 3.93
C TYR A 74 -3.25 -2.97 2.98
N LEU A 75 -2.24 -3.35 2.22
CA LEU A 75 -1.64 -2.53 1.17
C LEU A 75 -1.88 -3.20 -0.17
N GLU A 76 -2.59 -2.52 -1.05
CA GLU A 76 -2.66 -2.85 -2.45
C GLU A 76 -1.70 -1.96 -3.23
N ILE A 77 -0.74 -2.60 -3.89
CA ILE A 77 0.19 -1.93 -4.79
C ILE A 77 -0.39 -2.13 -6.18
N THR A 78 -0.87 -1.03 -6.76
CA THR A 78 -1.25 -0.95 -8.17
C THR A 78 0.01 -0.60 -8.94
N SER A 79 0.94 -1.55 -9.02
CA SER A 79 2.03 -1.44 -9.98
C SER A 79 1.39 -1.34 -11.36
N LYS A 80 1.57 -0.23 -12.08
CA LYS A 80 1.38 -0.17 -13.54
C LYS A 80 2.46 -1.04 -14.22
N ASN A 81 2.60 -2.31 -13.87
CA ASN A 81 3.60 -3.22 -14.44
C ASN A 81 3.18 -4.69 -14.23
N GLU A 82 1.92 -5.03 -14.53
CA GLU A 82 1.53 -6.44 -14.77
C GLU A 82 0.88 -6.63 -16.16
N ASP A 83 1.08 -5.68 -17.08
CA ASP A 83 0.68 -5.76 -18.52
C ASP A 83 1.75 -5.16 -19.47
N ASP A 84 3.03 -5.13 -19.05
CA ASP A 84 4.18 -4.77 -19.91
C ASP A 84 5.26 -5.87 -19.91
N GLU A 85 4.87 -7.12 -19.64
CA GLU A 85 5.65 -8.27 -20.08
C GLU A 85 5.03 -8.80 -21.38
N TYR A 86 5.84 -8.87 -22.45
CA TYR A 86 5.53 -9.35 -23.82
C TYR A 86 5.01 -8.32 -24.85
N SER A 87 5.81 -7.29 -25.13
CA SER A 87 6.10 -6.96 -26.54
C SER A 87 7.57 -6.62 -26.73
N THR A 88 8.41 -7.64 -26.62
CA THR A 88 9.69 -7.69 -27.33
C THR A 88 9.40 -7.62 -28.84
N GLY A 89 9.33 -6.40 -29.35
CA GLY A 89 9.23 -6.10 -30.77
C GLY A 89 10.44 -5.30 -31.27
N SER A 90 11.66 -5.68 -30.86
CA SER A 90 12.87 -5.22 -31.57
C SER A 90 13.21 -6.19 -32.68
N LEU A 91 12.98 -5.77 -33.93
CA LEU A 91 13.79 -6.15 -35.08
C LEU A 91 13.57 -5.07 -36.15
N TRP A 92 14.62 -4.24 -36.33
CA TRP A 92 15.01 -3.46 -37.51
C TRP A 92 13.97 -3.12 -38.58
#